data_AF-A0A7V8VZ54-F1
#
_entry.id   AF-A0A7V8VZ54-F1
#
_cell.length_a   1.000
_cell.length_b   1.000
_cell.length_c   1.000
_cell.angle_alpha   90.00
_cell.angle_beta   90.00
_cell.angle_gamma   90.00
#
_symmetry.space_group_name_H-M   'P 1'
#
loop_
_entity.id
_entity.type
_entity.pdbx_description
1 polymer ?
#
loop_
_entity_poly.entity_id
_entity_poly.type
_entity_poly.pdbx_seq_one_letter_code
_entity_poly.pdbx_strand_id
1 'polypeptide(L)'
;MNEVTDLLAWTPWVPLVSAPTDQVIPRSPGLYRIRGDNSRTLLYVGQGLIPARPLAHLAKLRDPDHNQARIFAAYNRFECSWVFNDLWLPHNRLELENDLISAHLPGTGQIPPAQFAG
;
A
#
# COMPACT_ATOMS: atom_id res chain seq x y z
N MET A 1 -9.53 6.61 14.39
CA MET A 1 -9.83 6.47 12.95
C MET A 1 -9.75 7.89 12.41
N ASN A 2 -8.65 8.24 11.75
CA ASN A 2 -8.15 9.61 11.60
C ASN A 2 -8.78 10.33 10.39
N GLU A 3 -9.05 11.63 10.54
CA GLU A 3 -9.68 12.50 9.53
C GLU A 3 -8.96 12.48 8.17
N VAL A 4 -7.63 12.28 8.15
CA VAL A 4 -6.83 12.24 6.91
C VAL A 4 -7.15 11.03 6.03
N THR A 5 -7.49 9.88 6.61
CA THR A 5 -7.81 8.67 5.80
C THR A 5 -9.16 8.77 5.11
N ASP A 6 -10.08 9.55 5.66
CA ASP A 6 -11.46 9.68 5.16
C ASP A 6 -11.59 10.78 4.09
N LEU A 7 -10.62 11.69 4.01
CA LEU A 7 -10.57 12.75 2.99
C LEU A 7 -10.04 12.27 1.62
N LEU A 8 -9.38 11.11 1.58
CA LEU A 8 -8.86 10.53 0.35
C LEU A 8 -9.87 9.54 -0.22
N ALA A 9 -10.23 9.72 -1.49
CA ALA A 9 -11.15 8.85 -2.22
C ALA A 9 -10.47 7.52 -2.62
N TRP A 10 -10.14 6.70 -1.62
CA TRP A 10 -9.58 5.37 -1.81
C TRP A 10 -10.55 4.48 -2.57
N THR A 11 -10.03 3.70 -3.52
CA THR A 11 -10.80 2.61 -4.11
C THR A 11 -11.21 1.58 -3.06
N PRO A 12 -12.26 0.78 -3.33
CA PRO A 12 -12.47 -0.46 -2.60
C PRO A 12 -11.19 -1.29 -2.54
N TRP A 13 -11.04 -2.07 -1.47
CA TRP A 13 -9.98 -3.06 -1.37
C TRP A 13 -10.21 -4.16 -2.40
N VAL A 14 -9.19 -4.47 -3.18
CA VAL A 14 -9.23 -5.55 -4.17
C VAL A 14 -8.07 -6.52 -3.92
N PRO A 15 -8.21 -7.82 -4.20
CA PRO A 15 -7.11 -8.77 -4.05
C PRO A 15 -5.90 -8.31 -4.87
N LEU A 16 -4.71 -8.25 -4.27
CA LEU A 16 -3.49 -7.77 -4.93
C LEU A 16 -3.04 -8.70 -6.08
N VAL A 17 -3.33 -9.99 -5.99
CA VAL A 17 -3.14 -10.97 -7.08
C VAL A 17 -4.15 -10.80 -8.22
N SER A 18 -5.27 -10.12 -7.94
CA SER A 18 -6.29 -9.74 -8.92
C SER A 18 -6.26 -8.24 -9.20
N ALA A 19 -5.27 -7.51 -8.68
CA ALA A 19 -5.08 -6.10 -8.98
C ALA A 19 -4.79 -6.03 -10.48
N PRO A 20 -5.67 -5.40 -11.29
CA PRO A 20 -5.73 -5.62 -12.73
C PRO A 20 -4.37 -5.53 -13.40
N THR A 21 -3.77 -6.68 -13.70
CA THR A 21 -2.71 -6.80 -14.69
C THR A 21 -3.30 -6.68 -16.09
N ASP A 22 -4.58 -7.01 -16.24
CA ASP A 22 -5.33 -6.94 -17.47
C ASP A 22 -6.52 -5.96 -17.35
N GLN A 23 -6.44 -4.91 -18.16
CA GLN A 23 -7.50 -3.99 -18.58
C GLN A 23 -7.86 -2.81 -17.63
N VAL A 24 -7.48 -1.60 -18.09
CA VAL A 24 -8.04 -0.28 -17.76
C VAL A 24 -7.76 0.30 -16.36
N ILE A 25 -6.59 0.05 -15.75
CA ILE A 25 -6.10 0.99 -14.72
C ILE A 25 -5.11 1.97 -15.38
N PRO A 26 -5.44 3.28 -15.44
CA PRO A 26 -4.50 4.27 -15.93
C PRO A 26 -3.24 4.26 -15.06
N ARG A 27 -2.08 4.22 -15.71
CA ARG A 27 -0.77 4.36 -15.05
C ARG A 27 -0.59 5.80 -14.59
N SER A 28 -1.20 6.12 -13.46
CA SER A 28 -1.18 7.45 -12.87
C SER A 28 -0.41 7.46 -11.54
N PRO A 29 0.25 8.58 -11.21
CA PRO A 29 0.77 8.81 -9.88
C PRO A 29 -0.35 8.81 -8.83
N GLY A 30 -0.02 8.29 -7.65
CA GLY A 30 -0.95 8.24 -6.54
C GLY A 30 -0.33 7.65 -5.29
N LEU A 31 -1.19 7.33 -4.33
CA LEU A 31 -0.89 6.59 -3.12
C LEU A 31 -1.57 5.23 -3.17
N TYR A 32 -0.92 4.22 -2.61
CA TYR A 32 -1.48 2.89 -2.45
C TYR A 32 -1.20 2.35 -1.05
N ARG A 33 -2.03 1.41 -0.64
CA ARG A 33 -1.92 0.72 0.64
C ARG A 33 -2.15 -0.76 0.44
N ILE A 34 -1.40 -1.58 1.18
CA ILE A 34 -1.47 -3.04 1.14
C ILE A 34 -1.85 -3.52 2.54
N ARG A 35 -2.80 -4.46 2.61
CA ARG A 35 -3.17 -5.13 3.87
C ARG A 35 -3.20 -6.65 3.70
N GLY A 36 -3.01 -7.35 4.80
CA GLY A 36 -3.22 -8.79 4.88
C GLY A 36 -4.70 -9.13 5.11
N ASP A 37 -5.13 -10.30 4.65
CA ASP A 37 -6.48 -10.83 4.85
C ASP A 37 -6.77 -11.19 6.31
N ASN A 38 -5.79 -11.80 6.98
CA ASN A 38 -5.90 -12.13 8.38
C ASN A 38 -5.72 -10.83 9.19
N SER A 39 -6.74 -10.42 9.95
CA SER A 39 -6.84 -9.20 10.77
C SER A 39 -7.06 -7.85 10.08
N ARG A 40 -7.12 -7.79 8.74
CA ARG A 40 -7.20 -6.51 7.97
C ARG A 40 -6.07 -5.52 8.33
N THR A 41 -4.95 -6.03 8.84
CA THR A 41 -3.81 -5.21 9.27
C THR A 41 -3.18 -4.54 8.06
N LEU A 42 -3.04 -3.22 8.14
CA LEU A 42 -2.29 -2.44 7.17
C LEU A 42 -0.81 -2.81 7.24
N LEU A 43 -0.26 -3.31 6.14
CA LEU A 43 1.12 -3.80 6.07
C LEU A 43 2.08 -2.77 5.49
N TYR A 44 1.58 -1.95 4.56
CA TYR A 44 2.40 -1.02 3.80
C TYR A 44 1.57 0.14 3.25
N VAL A 45 2.16 1.33 3.19
CA VAL A 45 1.68 2.49 2.44
C VAL A 45 2.81 2.97 1.55
N GLY A 46 2.52 3.36 0.31
CA GLY A 46 3.52 3.93 -0.57
C GLY A 46 2.94 4.82 -1.65
N GLN A 47 3.83 5.52 -2.34
CA GLN A 47 3.51 6.36 -3.49
C GLN A 47 4.13 5.87 -4.80
N GLY A 48 3.56 6.29 -5.92
CA GLY A 48 4.17 6.15 -7.25
C GLY A 48 3.16 5.83 -8.34
N LEU A 49 3.64 5.22 -9.43
CA LEU A 49 2.79 4.80 -10.54
C LEU A 49 2.01 3.53 -10.18
N ILE A 50 0.69 3.62 -10.23
CA ILE A 50 -0.23 2.55 -9.88
C ILE A 50 -0.82 1.96 -11.18
N PRO A 51 -0.99 0.63 -11.30
CA PRO A 51 -0.77 -0.42 -10.29
C PRO A 51 0.66 -0.97 -10.25
N ALA A 52 1.60 -0.43 -11.05
CA ALA A 52 2.93 -1.01 -11.25
C ALA A 52 3.72 -1.19 -9.93
N ARG A 53 3.66 -0.21 -9.02
CA ARG A 53 4.38 -0.25 -7.73
C ARG A 53 3.85 -1.33 -6.76
N PRO A 54 2.53 -1.41 -6.46
CA PRO A 54 1.99 -2.52 -5.66
C PRO A 54 2.37 -3.91 -6.16
N LEU A 55 2.32 -4.14 -7.49
CA LEU A 55 2.68 -5.43 -8.09
C LEU A 55 4.17 -5.77 -7.95
N ALA A 56 5.06 -4.77 -7.94
CA ALA A 56 6.48 -4.99 -7.70
C ALA A 56 6.76 -5.58 -6.31
N HIS A 57 5.95 -5.26 -5.29
CA HIS A 57 6.06 -5.88 -3.97
C HIS A 57 5.69 -7.37 -4.00
N LEU A 58 4.72 -7.78 -4.82
CA LEU A 58 4.42 -9.20 -5.03
C LEU A 58 5.57 -9.93 -5.75
N ALA A 59 6.26 -9.28 -6.70
CA ALA A 59 7.38 -9.90 -7.39
C ALA A 59 8.52 -10.25 -6.41
N LYS A 60 8.74 -9.40 -5.39
CA LYS A 60 9.73 -9.62 -4.33
C LYS A 60 9.40 -10.82 -3.43
N LEU A 61 8.14 -11.26 -3.36
CA LEU A 61 7.77 -12.50 -2.63
C LEU A 61 8.49 -13.75 -3.14
N ARG A 62 9.00 -13.71 -4.37
CA ARG A 62 9.76 -14.81 -4.98
C ARG A 62 11.19 -14.90 -4.44
N ASP A 63 11.65 -13.90 -3.71
CA ASP A 63 12.95 -13.87 -3.05
C ASP A 63 12.77 -14.10 -1.53
N PRO A 64 13.04 -15.32 -1.03
CA PRO A 64 12.84 -15.65 0.38
C PRO A 64 13.84 -14.93 1.32
N ASP A 65 14.96 -14.42 0.80
CA ASP A 65 15.96 -13.69 1.58
C ASP A 65 15.58 -12.21 1.77
N HIS A 66 14.60 -11.72 1.02
CA HIS A 66 14.13 -10.34 1.13
C HIS A 66 13.30 -10.15 2.41
N ASN A 67 13.77 -9.28 3.33
CA ASN A 67 13.13 -9.02 4.63
C ASN A 67 11.63 -8.66 4.50
N GLN A 68 11.27 -7.80 3.55
CA GLN A 68 9.88 -7.43 3.26
C GLN A 68 9.05 -8.62 2.78
N ALA A 69 9.64 -9.53 2.00
CA ALA A 69 8.97 -10.72 1.51
C ALA A 69 8.62 -11.67 2.67
N ARG A 70 9.50 -11.81 3.67
CA ARG A 70 9.22 -12.64 4.86
C ARG A 70 8.01 -12.13 5.66
N ILE A 71 7.86 -10.82 5.80
CA ILE A 71 6.69 -10.23 6.48
C ILE A 71 5.41 -10.49 5.70
N PHE A 72 5.44 -10.31 4.38
CA PHE A 72 4.29 -10.61 3.55
C PHE A 72 3.95 -12.11 3.55
N ALA A 73 4.95 -13.01 3.53
CA ALA A 73 4.75 -14.47 3.53
C ALA A 73 3.97 -15.00 4.75
N ALA A 74 3.83 -14.22 5.83
CA ALA A 74 2.99 -14.55 6.97
C ALA A 74 1.47 -14.46 6.68
N TYR A 75 1.07 -13.96 5.51
CA TYR A 75 -0.33 -13.75 5.12
C TYR A 75 -0.70 -14.57 3.88
N ASN A 76 -1.94 -15.08 3.85
CA ASN A 76 -2.41 -15.96 2.78
C ASN A 76 -2.92 -15.19 1.56
N ARG A 77 -3.52 -14.02 1.79
CA ARG A 77 -4.00 -13.14 0.73
C ARG A 77 -3.65 -11.69 1.07
N PHE A 78 -3.37 -10.93 0.03
CA PHE A 78 -3.14 -9.50 0.12
C PHE A 78 -4.25 -8.77 -0.60
N GLU A 79 -4.63 -7.63 -0.06
CA GLU A 79 -5.52 -6.69 -0.72
C GLU A 79 -4.81 -5.36 -0.87
N CYS A 80 -5.17 -4.63 -1.93
CA CYS A 80 -4.66 -3.31 -2.22
C CYS A 80 -5.81 -2.34 -2.47
N SER A 81 -5.58 -1.09 -2.11
CA SER A 81 -6.48 0.03 -2.31
C SER A 81 -5.62 1.24 -2.65
N TRP A 82 -6.11 2.09 -3.55
CA TRP A 82 -5.32 3.22 -4.05
C TRP A 82 -6.17 4.48 -4.24
N VAL A 83 -5.48 5.61 -4.36
CA VAL A 83 -6.05 6.90 -4.76
C VAL A 83 -5.13 7.52 -5.82
N PHE A 84 -5.72 8.00 -6.92
CA PHE A 84 -4.99 8.71 -7.97
C PHE A 84 -5.10 10.21 -7.75
N ASN A 85 -4.01 10.93 -8.02
CA ASN A 85 -4.06 12.38 -8.12
C ASN A 85 -2.87 12.88 -8.93
N ASP A 86 -3.15 13.30 -10.17
CA ASP A 86 -2.15 13.80 -11.11
C ASP A 86 -1.67 15.22 -10.77
N LEU A 87 -2.36 15.92 -9.85
CA LEU A 87 -1.99 17.27 -9.40
C LEU A 87 -1.00 17.25 -8.24
N TRP A 88 -0.89 16.15 -7.50
CA TRP A 88 0.07 16.08 -6.40
C TRP A 88 1.49 16.09 -6.93
N LEU A 89 2.29 17.03 -6.43
CA LEU A 89 3.72 17.03 -6.69
C LEU A 89 4.39 15.88 -5.91
N PRO A 90 5.60 15.45 -6.31
CA PRO A 90 6.30 14.36 -5.62
C PRO A 90 6.44 14.56 -4.11
N HIS A 91 6.69 15.79 -3.65
CA HIS A 91 6.80 16.09 -2.22
C HIS A 91 5.44 16.03 -1.50
N ASN A 92 4.33 16.43 -2.13
CA ASN A 92 3.01 16.28 -1.51
C ASN A 92 2.65 14.81 -1.31
N ARG A 93 2.98 13.95 -2.28
CA ARG A 93 2.80 12.50 -2.11
C ARG A 93 3.66 11.95 -0.98
N LEU A 94 4.90 12.42 -0.85
CA LEU A 94 5.79 12.00 0.22
C LEU A 94 5.28 12.43 1.61
N GLU A 95 4.80 13.67 1.73
CA GLU A 95 4.17 14.17 2.96
C GLU A 95 2.95 13.33 3.32
N LEU A 96 2.04 13.10 2.37
CA LEU A 96 0.85 12.27 2.59
C LEU A 96 1.19 10.82 2.93
N GLU A 97 2.20 10.23 2.29
CA GLU A 97 2.70 8.89 2.64
C GLU A 97 3.17 8.85 4.11
N ASN A 98 4.00 9.82 4.51
CA ASN A 98 4.51 9.91 5.88
C ASN A 98 3.39 10.12 6.91
N ASP A 99 2.40 10.95 6.59
CA ASP A 99 1.24 11.20 7.45
C ASP A 99 0.39 9.94 7.60
N LEU A 100 0.18 9.17 6.52
CA LEU A 100 -0.56 7.92 6.55
C LEU A 100 0.16 6.82 7.32
N ILE A 101 1.49 6.74 7.22
CA ILE A 101 2.31 5.84 8.04
C ILE A 101 2.18 6.23 9.51
N SER A 102 2.33 7.52 9.81
CA SER A 102 2.24 8.05 11.17
C SER A 102 0.84 7.87 11.77
N ALA A 103 -0.21 7.98 10.97
CA ALA A 103 -1.59 7.76 11.37
C ALA A 103 -1.89 6.31 11.80
N HIS A 104 -1.01 5.36 11.47
CA HIS A 104 -1.13 3.97 11.93
C HIS A 104 -0.78 3.84 13.44
N LEU A 105 0.18 4.62 13.92
CA LEU A 105 0.73 4.52 15.28
C LEU A 105 -0.31 4.67 16.41
N PRO A 106 -1.20 5.68 16.41
CA PRO A 106 -2.13 5.89 17.53
C PRO A 106 -3.13 4.75 17.74
N GLY A 107 -3.36 3.89 16.73
CA GLY A 107 -4.30 2.77 16.81
C GLY A 107 -3.65 1.41 17.07
N THR A 108 -2.40 1.21 16.65
CA THR A 108 -1.72 -0.10 16.73
C THR A 108 -0.48 -0.09 17.62
N GLY A 109 0.01 1.09 18.02
CA GLY A 109 1.28 1.24 18.73
C GLY A 109 2.51 0.92 17.87
N GLN A 110 2.33 0.65 16.58
CA GLN A 110 3.38 0.27 15.64
C GLN A 110 3.19 0.99 14.30
N ILE A 111 4.26 1.08 13.50
CA ILE A 111 4.15 1.44 12.08
C ILE A 111 3.70 0.21 11.27
N PRO A 112 3.26 0.36 10.01
CA PRO A 112 2.95 -0.79 9.17
C PRO A 112 4.19 -1.69 9.07
N PRO A 113 4.06 -3.00 9.36
CA PRO A 113 5.21 -3.88 9.61
C PRO A 113 6.14 -4.04 8.41
N ALA A 114 5.65 -3.89 7.18
CA ALA A 114 6.46 -4.00 5.96
C ALA A 114 7.04 -2.64 5.48
N GLN A 115 6.78 -1.53 6.17
CA GLN A 115 7.05 -0.17 5.69
C GLN A 115 8.53 0.09 5.38
N PHE A 116 9.42 -0.31 6.27
CA PHE A 116 10.88 -0.08 6.17
C PHE A 116 11.68 -1.37 6.12
N ALA A 117 11.05 -2.47 5.68
CA ALA A 117 11.64 -3.80 5.69
C ALA A 117 12.28 -4.21 4.35
N GLY A 118 12.49 -3.28 3.41
CA GLY A 118 12.91 -3.61 2.05
C GLY A 118 13.93 -2.67 1.45
#